data_AF-A0A9D5VX39-F1
#
_entry.id   AF-A0A9D5VX39-F1
#
_cell.length_a   1.000
_cell.length_b   1.000
_cell.length_c   1.000
_cell.angle_alpha   90.00
_cell.angle_beta   90.00
_cell.angle_gamma   90.00
#
_symmetry.space_group_name_H-M   'P 1'
#
loop_
_entity.id
_entity.type
_entity.pdbx_description
1 polymer ?
#
loop_
_entity_poly.entity_id
_entity_poly.type
_entity_poly.pdbx_seq_one_letter_code
_entity_poly.pdbx_strand_id
1 'polypeptide(L)'
;MFAPTSLRKKIFHHWLYLDPAKGDYVPKEKLGFNINGGREEGFRGFTYKQSIQPGKWKVEVRTDDGQLLGNVTFNVKEDTSETRDVKTIERL
;
A
#
# COMPACT_ATOMS: atom_id res chain seq x y z
N MET A 1 -13.71 -22.42 -23.50
CA MET A 1 -12.84 -22.68 -22.33
C MET A 1 -13.08 -21.58 -21.31
N PHE A 2 -13.56 -21.91 -20.12
CA PHE A 2 -13.70 -20.96 -19.00
C PHE A 2 -12.48 -21.12 -18.08
N ALA A 3 -11.80 -20.02 -17.76
CA ALA A 3 -10.76 -20.02 -16.72
C ALA A 3 -11.44 -20.16 -15.35
N PRO A 4 -10.95 -21.01 -14.42
CA PRO A 4 -11.60 -21.22 -13.13
C PRO A 4 -11.71 -19.90 -12.33
N THR A 5 -12.93 -19.60 -11.89
CA THR A 5 -13.39 -18.30 -11.37
C THR A 5 -12.92 -17.94 -9.95
N SER A 6 -11.75 -18.40 -9.50
CA SER A 6 -11.37 -18.23 -8.08
C SER A 6 -9.86 -18.14 -7.87
N LEU A 7 -9.24 -17.05 -8.32
CA LEU A 7 -7.90 -16.71 -7.84
C LEU A 7 -8.03 -16.13 -6.42
N ARG A 8 -7.99 -17.03 -5.43
CA ARG A 8 -7.79 -16.67 -4.02
C ARG A 8 -6.28 -16.58 -3.78
N LYS A 9 -5.72 -15.38 -3.92
CA LYS A 9 -4.32 -15.12 -3.53
C LYS A 9 -4.26 -14.20 -2.32
N LYS A 10 -3.20 -14.34 -1.54
CA LYS A 10 -2.88 -13.42 -0.45
C LYS A 10 -1.89 -12.40 -0.97
N ILE A 11 -2.19 -11.13 -0.78
CA ILE A 11 -1.30 -10.02 -1.14
C ILE A 11 -0.86 -9.32 0.14
N PHE A 12 0.38 -8.86 0.14
CA PHE A 12 1.00 -8.14 1.23
C PHE A 12 1.53 -6.81 0.74
N HIS A 13 1.18 -5.74 1.44
CA HIS A 13 1.90 -4.47 1.36
C HIS A 13 3.03 -4.50 2.37
N HIS A 14 4.26 -4.53 1.87
CA HIS A 14 5.48 -4.38 2.65
C HIS A 14 5.84 -2.90 2.68
N TRP A 15 5.73 -2.29 3.85
CA TRP A 15 6.09 -0.89 4.06
C TRP A 15 7.55 -0.82 4.49
N LEU A 16 8.36 -0.16 3.68
CA LEU A 16 9.77 0.10 3.95
C LEU A 16 9.99 1.59 4.15
N TYR A 17 10.78 1.92 5.17
CA TYR A 17 11.21 3.28 5.44
C TYR A 17 12.68 3.42 5.06
N LEU A 18 13.05 4.52 4.41
CA LEU A 18 14.46 4.82 4.17
C LEU A 18 15.12 5.20 5.50
N ASP A 19 15.93 4.31 6.06
CA ASP A 19 16.70 4.55 7.27
C ASP A 19 17.84 5.52 6.94
N PRO A 20 17.85 6.76 7.48
CA PRO A 20 18.88 7.75 7.16
C PRO A 20 20.27 7.36 7.71
N ALA A 21 20.34 6.50 8.73
CA ALA A 21 21.62 6.03 9.27
C ALA A 21 22.24 4.94 8.39
N LYS A 22 21.42 4.12 7.73
CA LYS A 22 21.88 3.03 6.85
C LYS A 22 21.89 3.40 5.37
N GLY A 23 21.16 4.44 4.99
CA GLY A 23 20.97 4.84 3.59
C GLY A 23 20.13 3.86 2.78
N ASP A 24 19.37 2.97 3.43
CA ASP A 24 18.62 1.89 2.77
C ASP A 24 17.21 1.71 3.32
N TYR A 25 16.34 1.09 2.52
CA TYR A 25 14.95 0.80 2.84
C TYR A 25 14.85 -0.37 3.82
N VAL A 26 14.47 -0.08 5.06
CA VAL A 26 14.25 -1.09 6.10
C VAL A 26 12.76 -1.42 6.22
N PRO A 27 12.38 -2.71 6.29
CA PRO A 27 10.99 -3.08 6.49
C PRO A 27 10.50 -2.58 7.86
N LYS A 28 9.38 -1.86 7.85
CA LYS A 28 8.70 -1.37 9.06
C LYS A 28 7.41 -2.13 9.33
N GLU A 29 6.70 -2.55 8.29
CA GLU A 29 5.42 -3.22 8.46
C GLU A 29 5.09 -4.12 7.26
N LYS A 30 4.30 -5.16 7.52
CA LYS A 30 3.76 -6.06 6.51
C LYS A 30 2.27 -6.24 6.75
N LEU A 31 1.45 -5.67 5.87
CA LEU A 31 0.00 -5.73 5.96
C LEU A 31 -0.53 -6.67 4.88
N GLY A 32 -1.10 -7.80 5.29
CA GLY A 32 -1.69 -8.78 4.39
C GLY A 32 -3.19 -8.60 4.24
N PHE A 33 -3.71 -8.80 3.03
CA PHE A 33 -5.14 -8.98 2.80
C PHE A 33 -5.39 -10.07 1.76
N ASN A 34 -6.55 -10.72 1.89
CA ASN A 34 -7.00 -11.70 0.92
C ASN A 34 -7.62 -10.98 -0.27
N ILE A 35 -7.21 -11.35 -1.47
CA ILE A 35 -7.83 -10.86 -2.70
C ILE A 35 -8.74 -11.94 -3.27
N ASN A 36 -9.99 -11.55 -3.55
CA ASN A 36 -10.96 -12.38 -4.25
C ASN A 36 -11.31 -11.65 -5.56
N GLY A 37 -10.80 -12.08 -6.71
CA GLY A 37 -11.03 -11.37 -7.98
C GLY A 37 -10.32 -11.99 -9.19
N GLY A 38 -10.58 -11.47 -10.40
CA GLY A 38 -9.98 -11.97 -11.65
C GLY A 38 -10.73 -11.72 -12.96
N ARG A 39 -11.54 -10.65 -13.10
CA ARG A 39 -12.01 -10.21 -14.44
C ARG A 39 -11.13 -9.07 -14.96
N GLU A 40 -11.18 -8.84 -16.27
CA GLU A 40 -10.24 -8.10 -17.15
C GLU A 40 -9.66 -6.76 -16.66
N GLU A 41 -10.19 -6.15 -15.61
CA GLU A 41 -9.80 -4.82 -15.13
C GLU A 41 -8.80 -4.83 -13.95
N GLY A 42 -8.37 -6.02 -13.51
CA GLY A 42 -7.34 -6.19 -12.47
C GLY A 42 -7.85 -6.19 -11.03
N PHE A 43 -6.96 -5.94 -10.07
CA PHE A 43 -7.25 -5.94 -8.64
C PHE A 43 -6.97 -4.56 -8.02
N ARG A 44 -7.87 -4.04 -7.19
CA ARG A 44 -7.68 -2.82 -6.40
C ARG A 44 -7.83 -3.15 -4.91
N GLY A 45 -6.77 -2.94 -4.14
CA GLY A 45 -6.77 -3.06 -2.68
C GLY A 45 -6.06 -1.88 -2.06
N PHE A 46 -6.59 -1.39 -0.94
CA PHE A 46 -6.04 -0.24 -0.23
C PHE A 46 -5.65 -0.67 1.18
N THR A 47 -4.47 -0.25 1.63
CA THR A 47 -4.07 -0.32 3.04
C THR A 47 -3.82 1.08 3.54
N TYR A 48 -4.37 1.39 4.71
CA TYR A 48 -4.19 2.67 5.38
C TYR A 48 -3.21 2.49 6.54
N LYS A 49 -2.30 3.46 6.70
CA LYS A 49 -1.39 3.53 7.84
C LYS A 49 -1.59 4.85 8.57
N GLN A 50 -1.86 4.76 9.87
CA GLN A 50 -1.90 5.92 10.77
C GLN A 50 -0.52 6.17 11.39
N SER A 51 -0.30 7.40 11.87
CA SER A 51 0.94 7.81 12.55
C SER A 51 2.21 7.49 11.76
N ILE A 52 2.20 7.79 10.46
CA ILE A 52 3.36 7.54 9.61
C ILE A 52 4.42 8.63 9.84
N GLN A 53 5.66 8.22 10.08
CA GLN A 53 6.73 9.18 10.34
C GLN A 53 7.15 9.90 9.04
N PRO A 54 7.58 11.17 9.12
CA PRO A 54 8.09 11.90 7.96
C PRO A 54 9.32 11.22 7.34
N GLY A 55 9.46 11.39 6.02
CA GLY A 55 10.59 10.87 5.25
C GLY A 55 10.17 9.99 4.08
N LYS A 56 11.15 9.31 3.49
CA LYS A 56 10.95 8.49 2.29
C LYS A 56 10.45 7.11 2.65
N TRP A 57 9.39 6.71 1.97
CA TRP A 57 8.74 5.43 2.11
C TRP A 57 8.67 4.72 0.77
N LYS A 58 8.77 3.40 0.81
CA LYS A 58 8.51 2.50 -0.30
C LYS A 58 7.51 1.47 0.16
N VAL A 59 6.50 1.22 -0.66
CA VAL A 59 5.53 0.17 -0.41
C VAL A 59 5.63 -0.83 -1.54
N GLU A 60 5.98 -2.06 -1.21
CA GLU A 60 6.05 -3.18 -2.15
C GLU A 60 4.78 -4.03 -2.03
N VAL A 61 4.16 -4.34 -3.15
CA VAL A 61 3.03 -5.25 -3.24
C VAL A 61 3.56 -6.62 -3.60
N ARG A 62 3.44 -7.59 -2.69
CA ARG A 62 3.94 -8.94 -2.87
C ARG A 62 2.84 -9.99 -2.72
N THR A 63 2.93 -11.09 -3.44
CA THR A 63 2.09 -12.27 -3.18
C THR A 63 2.59 -13.03 -1.95
N ASP A 64 1.83 -14.03 -1.49
CA ASP A 64 2.24 -14.92 -0.41
C ASP A 64 3.46 -15.79 -0.75
N ASP A 65 3.63 -16.14 -2.02
CA ASP A 65 4.84 -16.79 -2.54
C ASP A 65 6.04 -15.83 -2.67
N GLY A 66 5.87 -14.55 -2.30
CA GLY A 66 6.95 -13.56 -2.24
C GLY A 66 7.20 -12.82 -3.56
N GLN A 67 6.45 -13.13 -4.62
CA GLN A 67 6.54 -12.46 -5.93
C GLN A 67 6.20 -10.98 -5.79
N LEU A 68 7.10 -10.11 -6.27
CA LEU A 68 6.85 -8.67 -6.35
C LEU A 68 5.93 -8.36 -7.52
N LEU A 69 4.74 -7.83 -7.23
CA LEU A 69 3.78 -7.39 -8.24
C LEU A 69 3.98 -5.93 -8.64
N GLY A 70 4.53 -5.12 -7.74
CA GLY A 70 4.79 -3.70 -7.98
C GLY A 70 5.28 -2.99 -6.73
N ASN A 71 5.71 -1.75 -6.88
CA ASN A 71 6.07 -0.90 -5.76
C ASN A 71 5.73 0.57 -6.03
N VAL A 72 5.52 1.32 -4.96
CA VAL A 72 5.30 2.77 -4.98
C VAL A 72 6.24 3.41 -3.98
N THR A 73 6.94 4.46 -4.39
CA THR A 73 7.82 5.25 -3.52
C THR A 73 7.26 6.66 -3.38
N PHE A 74 7.20 7.18 -2.16
CA PHE A 74 6.72 8.52 -1.86
C PHE A 74 7.43 9.10 -0.64
N ASN A 75 7.36 10.42 -0.48
CA ASN A 75 7.91 11.11 0.68
C ASN A 75 6.79 11.70 1.53
N VAL A 76 6.66 11.24 2.76
CA VAL A 76 5.75 11.84 3.73
C VAL A 76 6.38 13.10 4.28
N LYS A 77 5.61 14.19 4.29
CA LYS A 77 5.95 15.44 4.96
C LYS A 77 4.96 15.63 6.11
N GLU A 78 5.40 16.25 7.20
CA GLU A 78 4.48 16.71 8.22
C GLU A 78 3.57 17.76 7.61
N ASP A 79 2.28 17.62 7.88
CA ASP A 79 1.32 18.66 7.56
C ASP A 79 1.38 19.70 8.68
N THR A 80 2.16 20.76 8.46
CA THR A 80 2.24 21.92 9.35
C THR A 80 1.11 22.93 9.11
N SER A 81 0.11 22.58 8.31
CA SER A 81 -1.03 23.44 8.04
C SER A 81 -2.02 23.33 9.21
N GLU A 82 -2.24 24.43 9.94
CA GLU A 82 -3.22 24.51 11.05
C GLU A 82 -4.69 24.33 10.59
N THR A 83 -4.96 24.25 9.29
CA THR A 83 -6.31 24.19 8.75
C THR A 83 -6.57 22.83 8.11
N ARG A 84 -7.20 21.93 8.88
CA ARG A 84 -7.85 20.73 8.33
C ARG A 84 -9.19 21.13 7.70
N ASP A 85 -9.16 21.70 6.50
CA ASP A 85 -10.34 21.82 5.64
C ASP A 85 -10.73 20.42 5.13
N VAL A 86 -11.37 19.62 5.99
CA VAL A 86 -12.03 18.39 5.56
C VAL A 86 -13.31 18.79 4.84
N LYS A 87 -13.22 19.02 3.53
CA LYS A 87 -14.42 19.15 2.68
C LYS A 87 -15.09 17.79 2.55
N THR A 88 -16.03 17.51 3.44
CA THR A 88 -17.05 16.50 3.23
C THR A 88 -17.91 16.95 2.05
N ILE A 89 -17.85 16.22 0.93
CA ILE A 89 -18.78 16.42 -0.17
C ILE A 89 -20.10 15.76 0.25
N GLU A 90 -21.02 16.54 0.82
CA GLU A 90 -22.40 16.10 0.95
C GLU A 90 -23.01 16.03 -0.45
N ARG A 91 -23.49 14.84 -0.80
CA ARG A 91 -24.10 14.52 -2.08
C ARG A 91 -25.47 15.20 -2.15
N LEU A 92 -25.74 15.85 -3.30
CA LEU A 92 -27.02 16.50 -3.66
C LEU A 92 -28.21 15.53 -3.58
#